data_AF-A0AAV0WJJ1-F1
#
_entry.id   AF-A0AAV0WJJ1-F1
#
_cell.length_a   1.000
_cell.length_b   1.000
_cell.length_c   1.000
_cell.angle_alpha   90.00
_cell.angle_beta   90.00
_cell.angle_gamma   90.00
#
_symmetry.space_group_name_H-M   'P 1'
#
loop_
_entity.id
_entity.type
_entity.pdbx_description
1 polymer ?
#
loop_
_entity_poly.entity_id
_entity_poly.type
_entity_poly.pdbx_seq_one_letter_code
_entity_poly.pdbx_strand_id
1 'polypeptide(L)'
;MTLVLRYIFGGKIKEDFVSFINFHTYFYNNQKSNQEEQINDNEESTENDENALIEPKLTGDVLGKTVISILKNLNLNLEHCVGIATDGCSVMTSTVRGAVKYIQSNATPNAVYSACSNHCLNLSISKSSSVMSIKNFVGIIKEIVNFFNMSAKRNFVLKKVFGKEKHLMSLCVTR
;
A
#
# COMPACT_ATOMS: atom_id res chain seq x y z
N MET A 1 -0.66 1.47 -2.52
CA MET A 1 -2.06 1.00 -2.68
C MET A 1 -2.16 -0.46 -2.28
N THR A 2 -3.14 -0.83 -1.46
CA THR A 2 -3.43 -2.23 -1.16
C THR A 2 -4.13 -2.88 -2.35
N LEU A 3 -3.63 -4.02 -2.83
CA LEU A 3 -4.32 -4.85 -3.81
C LEU A 3 -4.66 -6.21 -3.22
N VAL A 4 -5.94 -6.56 -3.24
CA VAL A 4 -6.45 -7.89 -2.91
C VAL A 4 -7.21 -8.42 -4.11
N LEU A 5 -6.98 -9.67 -4.48
CA LEU A 5 -7.66 -10.33 -5.59
C LEU A 5 -8.46 -11.52 -5.11
N ARG A 6 -9.64 -11.70 -5.71
CA ARG A 6 -10.43 -12.91 -5.59
C ARG A 6 -10.42 -13.63 -6.93
N TYR A 7 -10.02 -14.90 -6.94
CA TYR A 7 -9.88 -15.67 -8.16
C TYR A 7 -10.35 -17.11 -7.97
N ILE A 8 -10.75 -17.76 -9.07
CA ILE A 8 -11.15 -19.16 -9.09
C ILE A 8 -9.90 -20.03 -9.25
N PHE A 9 -9.66 -20.92 -8.29
CA PHE A 9 -8.58 -21.89 -8.34
C PHE A 9 -9.08 -23.27 -7.90
N GLY A 10 -9.02 -24.25 -8.81
CA GLY A 10 -9.51 -25.61 -8.53
C GLY A 10 -11.00 -25.65 -8.15
N GLY A 11 -11.83 -24.81 -8.78
CA GLY A 11 -13.27 -24.72 -8.51
C GLY A 11 -13.64 -24.01 -7.21
N LYS A 12 -12.67 -23.47 -6.46
CA LYS A 12 -12.90 -22.69 -5.24
C LYS A 12 -12.49 -21.24 -5.45
N ILE A 13 -13.24 -20.32 -4.85
CA ILE A 13 -12.85 -18.92 -4.79
C ILE A 13 -11.78 -18.77 -3.70
N LYS A 14 -10.63 -18.23 -4.06
CA LYS A 14 -9.57 -17.82 -3.13
C LYS A 14 -9.49 -16.31 -3.11
N GLU A 15 -9.18 -15.76 -1.94
CA GLU A 15 -8.87 -14.35 -1.74
C GLU A 15 -7.44 -14.24 -1.25
N ASP A 16 -6.60 -13.50 -1.97
CA ASP A 16 -5.21 -13.28 -1.58
C ASP A 16 -4.86 -11.79 -1.62
N PHE A 17 -4.15 -11.36 -0.58
CA PHE A 17 -3.45 -10.09 -0.58
C PHE A 17 -2.24 -10.20 -1.50
N VAL A 18 -2.20 -9.37 -2.55
CA VAL A 18 -1.12 -9.39 -3.53
C VAL A 18 0.08 -8.63 -2.99
N SER A 19 -0.09 -7.33 -2.74
CA SER A 19 0.97 -6.48 -2.17
C SER A 19 0.44 -5.08 -1.85
N PHE A 20 1.26 -4.32 -1.13
CA PHE A 20 1.21 -2.85 -1.18
C PHE A 20 1.98 -2.38 -2.41
N ILE A 21 1.25 -2.01 -3.46
CA ILE A 21 1.85 -1.51 -4.69
C ILE A 21 2.35 -0.08 -4.45
N ASN A 22 3.66 0.10 -4.53
CA ASN A 22 4.32 1.40 -4.53
C ASN A 22 4.51 1.90 -5.96
N PHE A 23 3.54 2.67 -6.44
CA PHE A 23 3.53 3.19 -7.81
C PHE A 23 4.65 4.19 -8.08
N HIS A 24 5.10 4.92 -7.06
CA HIS A 24 6.21 5.85 -7.19
C HIS A 24 7.49 5.08 -7.54
N THR A 25 7.86 4.09 -6.71
CA THR A 25 9.02 3.23 -6.98
C THR A 25 8.91 2.53 -8.33
N TYR A 26 7.73 2.01 -8.69
CA TYR A 26 7.52 1.36 -9.98
C TYR A 26 7.77 2.32 -11.16
N PHE A 27 7.28 3.55 -11.07
CA PHE A 27 7.43 4.54 -12.14
C PHE A 27 8.89 4.99 -12.32
N TYR A 28 9.58 5.30 -11.22
CA TYR A 28 11.00 5.71 -11.28
C TYR A 28 11.91 4.58 -11.76
N ASN A 29 11.66 3.34 -11.35
CA ASN A 29 12.45 2.20 -11.82
C ASN A 29 12.25 1.97 -13.33
N ASN A 30 11.01 2.10 -13.83
CA ASN A 30 10.75 1.98 -15.27
C ASN A 30 11.36 3.12 -16.09
N GLN A 31 11.47 4.34 -15.54
CA GLN A 31 12.18 5.42 -16.22
C GLN A 31 13.68 5.13 -16.34
N LYS A 32 14.30 4.59 -15.29
CA LYS A 32 15.72 4.20 -15.31
C LYS A 32 16.00 3.07 -16.29
N SER A 33 15.19 2.02 -16.32
CA SER A 33 15.35 0.93 -17.27
C SER A 33 15.18 1.39 -18.72
N ASN A 34 14.27 2.34 -18.98
CA ASN A 34 14.10 2.91 -20.32
C ASN A 34 15.24 3.86 -20.73
N GLN A 35 15.96 4.48 -19.78
CA GLN A 35 17.18 5.26 -20.05
C GLN A 35 18.38 4.34 -20.31
N GLU A 36 18.52 3.24 -19.56
CA GLU A 36 19.60 2.27 -19.74
C GLU A 36 19.50 1.51 -21.08
N GLU A 37 18.29 1.21 -21.57
CA GLU A 37 18.09 0.62 -22.91
C GLU A 37 18.40 1.60 -24.07
N GLN A 38 18.37 2.92 -23.83
CA GLN A 38 18.67 3.94 -24.85
C GLN A 38 20.15 4.34 -24.92
N ILE A 39 20.99 3.94 -23.95
CA ILE A 39 22.42 4.29 -23.92
C ILE A 39 23.28 3.39 -24.83
N ASN A 40 22.71 2.31 -25.40
CA ASN A 40 23.49 1.39 -26.24
C ASN A 40 23.62 1.79 -27.72
N ASP A 41 22.95 2.85 -28.19
CA ASP A 41 23.15 3.36 -29.55
C ASP A 41 23.25 4.89 -29.56
N ASN A 42 24.48 5.36 -29.76
CA ASN A 42 24.93 6.71 -30.18
C ASN A 42 25.42 7.67 -29.08
N GLU A 43 26.74 7.87 -29.11
CA GLU A 43 27.41 9.06 -28.60
C GLU A 43 26.93 10.30 -29.38
N GLU A 44 26.25 11.22 -28.71
CA GLU A 44 26.49 12.67 -28.83
C GLU A 44 25.71 13.43 -27.77
N SER A 45 26.43 14.18 -26.96
CA SER A 45 25.93 15.03 -25.89
C SER A 45 25.14 16.22 -26.42
N THR A 46 23.95 16.47 -25.90
CA THR A 46 23.47 17.84 -25.61
C THR A 46 22.26 17.79 -24.67
N GLU A 47 22.44 18.42 -23.51
CA GLU A 47 21.46 19.11 -22.66
C GLU A 47 20.00 18.62 -22.67
N ASN A 48 19.55 18.05 -21.54
CA ASN A 48 18.26 18.36 -20.88
C ASN A 48 18.13 17.57 -19.56
N ASP A 49 18.93 17.93 -18.55
CA ASP A 49 18.88 17.41 -17.18
C ASP A 49 17.69 17.99 -16.36
N GLU A 50 16.60 18.39 -17.02
CA GLU A 50 15.39 18.92 -16.38
C GLU A 50 14.23 17.90 -16.35
N ASN A 51 14.34 16.77 -17.06
CA ASN A 51 13.30 15.74 -17.08
C ASN A 51 13.33 14.76 -15.88
N ALA A 52 14.35 14.82 -15.03
CA ALA A 52 14.55 13.85 -13.94
C ALA A 52 13.81 14.16 -12.62
N LEU A 53 13.17 15.33 -12.50
CA LEU A 53 12.61 15.83 -11.23
C LEU A 53 11.09 16.05 -11.22
N ILE A 54 10.36 15.65 -12.27
CA ILE A 54 8.90 15.83 -12.32
C ILE A 54 8.22 14.67 -11.59
N GLU A 55 7.52 14.98 -10.49
CA GLU A 55 6.69 14.01 -9.77
C GLU A 55 5.63 13.41 -10.71
N PRO A 56 5.55 12.07 -10.82
CA PRO A 56 4.63 11.45 -11.78
C PRO A 56 3.18 11.64 -11.36
N LYS A 57 2.36 12.10 -12.32
CA LYS A 57 0.91 12.23 -12.11
C LYS A 57 0.24 10.85 -12.10
N LEU A 58 -0.15 10.38 -10.93
CA LEU A 58 -0.85 9.11 -10.75
C LEU A 58 -2.36 9.27 -10.97
N THR A 59 -2.82 9.05 -12.20
CA THR A 59 -4.27 8.95 -12.51
C THR A 59 -4.76 7.52 -12.40
N GLY A 60 -6.07 7.32 -12.21
CA GLY A 60 -6.64 5.97 -12.11
C GLY A 60 -6.32 5.09 -13.32
N ASP A 61 -6.33 5.65 -14.53
CA ASP A 61 -5.96 4.91 -15.75
C ASP A 61 -4.49 4.43 -15.72
N VAL A 62 -3.56 5.30 -15.30
CA VAL A 62 -2.13 4.97 -15.17
C VAL A 62 -1.93 3.89 -14.11
N LEU A 63 -2.61 4.02 -12.97
CA LEU A 63 -2.58 3.01 -11.90
C LEU A 63 -3.15 1.67 -12.39
N GLY A 64 -4.30 1.68 -13.05
CA GLY A 64 -4.95 0.48 -13.57
C GLY A 64 -4.08 -0.25 -14.58
N LYS A 65 -3.48 0.48 -15.53
CA LYS A 65 -2.52 -0.08 -16.50
C LYS A 65 -1.32 -0.72 -15.79
N THR A 66 -0.76 -0.02 -14.81
CA THR A 66 0.38 -0.52 -14.02
C THR A 66 0.03 -1.80 -13.27
N VAL A 67 -1.14 -1.85 -12.64
CA VAL A 67 -1.62 -3.06 -11.94
C VAL A 67 -1.73 -4.23 -12.90
N ILE A 68 -2.34 -4.05 -14.08
CA ILE A 68 -2.43 -5.12 -15.09
C ILE A 68 -1.04 -5.64 -15.46
N SER A 69 -0.06 -4.76 -15.70
CA SER A 69 1.31 -5.15 -16.01
C SER A 69 1.94 -5.97 -14.88
N ILE A 70 1.78 -5.54 -13.62
CA ILE A 70 2.29 -6.29 -12.45
C ILE A 70 1.65 -7.68 -12.37
N LEU A 71 0.33 -7.77 -12.54
CA LEU A 71 -0.36 -9.07 -12.45
C LEU A 71 0.04 -10.02 -13.58
N LYS A 72 0.27 -9.50 -14.79
CA LYS A 72 0.82 -10.29 -15.91
C LYS A 72 2.24 -10.77 -15.61
N ASN A 73 3.09 -9.94 -15.03
CA ASN A 73 4.46 -10.31 -14.65
C ASN A 73 4.48 -11.39 -13.55
N LEU A 74 3.43 -11.46 -12.71
CA LEU A 74 3.25 -12.51 -11.71
C LEU A 74 2.64 -13.80 -12.31
N ASN A 75 2.48 -13.89 -13.64
CA ASN A 75 1.89 -15.01 -14.36
C ASN A 75 0.48 -15.39 -13.87
N LEU A 76 -0.30 -14.39 -13.42
CA LEU A 76 -1.67 -14.60 -12.98
C LEU A 76 -2.63 -14.57 -14.19
N ASN A 77 -3.48 -15.60 -14.30
CA ASN A 77 -4.55 -15.58 -15.30
C ASN A 77 -5.69 -14.67 -14.82
N LEU A 78 -5.80 -13.50 -15.45
CA LEU A 78 -6.78 -12.46 -15.12
C LEU A 78 -8.21 -12.86 -15.50
N GLU A 79 -8.42 -13.83 -16.39
CA GLU A 79 -9.77 -14.33 -16.72
C GLU A 79 -10.43 -15.05 -15.55
N HIS A 80 -9.62 -15.66 -14.67
CA HIS A 80 -10.10 -16.30 -13.45
C HIS A 80 -10.31 -15.31 -12.29
N CYS A 81 -9.98 -14.03 -12.47
CA CYS A 81 -10.22 -13.00 -11.48
C CYS A 81 -11.71 -12.65 -11.44
N VAL A 82 -12.33 -12.87 -10.28
CA VAL A 82 -13.75 -12.62 -10.01
C VAL A 82 -13.97 -11.52 -9.00
N GLY A 83 -12.90 -10.98 -8.39
CA GLY A 83 -13.02 -9.81 -7.54
C GLY A 83 -11.72 -9.05 -7.34
N ILE A 84 -11.85 -7.75 -7.15
CA ILE A 84 -10.76 -6.82 -6.89
C ILE A 84 -11.10 -5.99 -5.66
N ALA A 85 -10.18 -5.91 -4.72
CA ALA A 85 -10.31 -5.08 -3.53
C ALA A 85 -9.13 -4.11 -3.38
N THR A 86 -9.48 -2.84 -3.16
CA THR A 86 -8.53 -1.73 -2.96
C THR A 86 -9.05 -0.78 -1.90
N ASP A 87 -8.27 0.26 -1.55
CA ASP A 87 -8.79 1.37 -0.76
C ASP A 87 -9.90 2.13 -1.52
N GLY A 88 -10.75 2.80 -0.75
CA GLY A 88 -11.94 3.50 -1.27
C GLY A 88 -11.65 4.87 -1.89
N CYS A 89 -10.38 5.21 -2.13
CA CYS A 89 -9.99 6.50 -2.68
C CYS A 89 -10.57 6.72 -4.09
N SER A 90 -10.93 7.96 -4.43
CA SER A 90 -11.57 8.28 -5.71
C SER A 90 -10.72 7.92 -6.93
N VAL A 91 -9.39 8.01 -6.83
CA VAL A 91 -8.46 7.59 -7.89
C VAL A 91 -8.58 6.08 -8.19
N MET A 92 -8.99 5.30 -7.21
CA MET A 92 -9.21 3.86 -7.33
C MET A 92 -10.62 3.51 -7.80
N THR A 93 -11.63 4.13 -7.18
CA THR A 93 -13.03 3.70 -7.25
C THR A 93 -13.91 4.54 -8.17
N SER A 94 -13.39 5.63 -8.74
CA SER A 94 -14.15 6.48 -9.66
C SER A 94 -14.76 5.66 -10.81
N THR A 95 -16.04 5.90 -11.07
CA THR A 95 -16.79 5.22 -12.13
C THR A 95 -16.37 5.67 -13.53
N VAL A 96 -15.74 6.85 -13.64
CA VAL A 96 -15.33 7.45 -14.92
C VAL A 96 -13.86 7.19 -15.24
N ARG A 97 -12.96 7.41 -14.28
CA ARG A 97 -11.48 7.30 -14.47
C ARG A 97 -10.79 6.61 -13.29
N GLY A 98 -11.47 5.67 -12.63
CA GLY A 98 -10.91 4.92 -11.52
C GLY A 98 -10.03 3.76 -11.99
N ALA A 99 -8.98 3.46 -11.24
CA ALA A 99 -8.08 2.34 -11.56
C ALA A 99 -8.81 0.99 -11.63
N VAL A 100 -9.76 0.73 -10.71
CA VAL A 100 -10.54 -0.51 -10.72
C VAL A 100 -11.40 -0.60 -11.98
N LYS A 101 -12.02 0.52 -12.39
CA LYS A 101 -12.81 0.59 -13.62
C LYS A 101 -11.95 0.28 -14.85
N TYR A 102 -10.73 0.80 -14.90
CA TYR A 102 -9.77 0.49 -15.96
C TYR A 102 -9.40 -1.00 -15.97
N ILE A 103 -9.07 -1.59 -14.81
CA ILE A 103 -8.69 -3.01 -14.69
C ILE A 103 -9.83 -3.94 -15.10
N GLN A 104 -11.06 -3.65 -14.68
CA GLN A 104 -12.25 -4.41 -15.05
C GLN A 104 -12.48 -4.36 -16.57
N SER A 105 -12.39 -3.18 -17.16
CA SER A 105 -12.70 -2.99 -18.59
C SER A 105 -11.65 -3.62 -19.52
N ASN A 106 -10.39 -3.71 -19.10
CA ASN A 106 -9.28 -4.13 -19.97
C ASN A 106 -8.73 -5.54 -19.68
N ALA A 107 -9.01 -6.12 -18.52
CA ALA A 107 -8.39 -7.39 -18.13
C ALA A 107 -9.27 -8.34 -17.31
N THR A 108 -10.25 -7.81 -16.57
CA THR A 108 -11.03 -8.60 -15.60
C THR A 108 -12.52 -8.25 -15.67
N PRO A 109 -13.19 -8.49 -16.82
CA PRO A 109 -14.56 -8.03 -17.04
C PRO A 109 -15.58 -8.62 -16.04
N ASN A 110 -15.28 -9.79 -15.49
CA ASN A 110 -16.12 -10.49 -14.52
C ASN A 110 -15.79 -10.13 -13.06
N ALA A 111 -14.75 -9.34 -12.80
CA ALA A 111 -14.33 -9.05 -11.44
C ALA A 111 -15.23 -8.03 -10.76
N VAL A 112 -15.74 -8.34 -9.57
CA VAL A 112 -16.54 -7.42 -8.76
C VAL A 112 -15.64 -6.63 -7.81
N TYR A 113 -15.84 -5.32 -7.76
CA TYR A 113 -15.16 -4.45 -6.82
C TYR A 113 -15.70 -4.64 -5.39
N SER A 114 -14.81 -4.65 -4.40
CA SER A 114 -15.15 -4.50 -2.98
C SER A 114 -14.12 -3.61 -2.26
N ALA A 115 -14.54 -2.93 -1.20
CA ALA A 115 -13.60 -2.20 -0.36
C ALA A 115 -12.66 -3.17 0.37
N CYS A 116 -11.40 -2.78 0.56
CA CYS A 116 -10.44 -3.57 1.33
C CYS A 116 -10.82 -3.61 2.82
N SER A 117 -11.07 -4.81 3.35
CA SER A 117 -11.43 -5.03 4.77
C SER A 117 -10.41 -4.45 5.74
N ASN A 118 -9.11 -4.56 5.45
CA ASN A 118 -8.06 -3.96 6.29
C ASN A 118 -8.15 -2.44 6.32
N HIS A 119 -8.48 -1.81 5.19
CA HIS A 119 -8.67 -0.37 5.13
C HIS A 119 -9.93 0.07 5.88
N CYS A 120 -11.05 -0.65 5.72
CA CYS A 120 -12.29 -0.41 6.46
C CYS A 120 -12.10 -0.57 7.97
N LEU A 121 -11.36 -1.59 8.42
CA LEU A 121 -11.01 -1.79 9.82
C LEU A 121 -10.17 -0.63 10.34
N ASN A 122 -9.13 -0.23 9.62
CA ASN A 122 -8.27 0.89 10.01
C ASN A 122 -9.06 2.21 10.12
N LEU A 123 -9.99 2.45 9.19
CA LEU A 123 -10.89 3.61 9.24
C LEU A 123 -11.82 3.56 10.46
N SER A 124 -12.36 2.38 10.78
CA SER A 124 -13.22 2.17 11.95
C SER A 124 -12.48 2.39 13.27
N ILE A 125 -11.24 1.89 13.36
CA ILE A 125 -10.35 2.13 14.50
C ILE A 125 -10.04 3.63 14.62
N SER A 126 -9.60 4.27 13.54
CA SER A 126 -9.29 5.70 13.52
C SER A 126 -10.48 6.56 13.95
N LYS A 127 -11.70 6.22 13.47
CA LYS A 127 -12.92 6.91 13.89
C LYS A 127 -13.22 6.68 15.36
N SER A 128 -13.06 5.46 15.86
CA SER A 128 -13.26 5.13 17.28
C SER A 128 -12.26 5.88 18.18
N SER A 129 -11.02 6.06 17.75
CA SER A 129 -10.00 6.84 18.46
C SER A 129 -10.35 8.32 18.65
N SER A 130 -11.36 8.85 17.95
CA SER A 130 -11.88 10.21 18.19
C SER A 130 -12.78 10.32 19.42
N VAL A 131 -13.28 9.19 19.96
CA VAL A 131 -14.07 9.16 21.18
C VAL A 131 -13.18 9.52 22.38
N MET A 132 -13.62 10.47 23.20
CA MET A 132 -12.79 11.05 24.28
C MET A 132 -12.24 10.00 25.25
N SER A 133 -13.05 9.04 25.68
CA SER A 133 -12.61 7.97 26.60
C SER A 133 -11.51 7.11 25.98
N ILE A 134 -11.64 6.75 24.70
CA ILE A 134 -10.64 5.97 23.95
C ILE A 134 -9.37 6.80 23.76
N LYS A 135 -9.50 8.07 23.38
CA LYS A 135 -8.37 9.00 23.22
C LYS A 135 -7.59 9.16 24.52
N ASN A 136 -8.27 9.35 25.65
CA ASN A 136 -7.65 9.48 26.96
C ASN A 136 -6.93 8.19 27.38
N PHE A 137 -7.57 7.03 27.17
CA PHE A 137 -6.95 5.74 27.42
C PHE A 137 -5.66 5.56 26.61
N VAL A 138 -5.70 5.82 25.30
CA VAL A 138 -4.52 5.77 24.42
C VAL A 138 -3.44 6.75 24.89
N GLY A 139 -3.83 7.94 25.34
CA GLY A 139 -2.94 8.94 25.93
C GLY A 139 -2.19 8.42 27.16
N ILE A 140 -2.92 7.83 28.11
CA ILE A 140 -2.33 7.24 29.32
C ILE A 140 -1.33 6.12 28.97
N ILE A 141 -1.68 5.24 28.03
CA ILE A 141 -0.75 4.18 27.59
C ILE A 141 0.52 4.80 26.98
N LYS A 142 0.40 5.84 26.15
CA LYS A 142 1.56 6.55 25.58
C LYS A 142 2.42 7.17 26.67
N GLU A 143 1.81 7.80 27.67
CA GLU A 143 2.53 8.39 28.81
C GLU A 143 3.28 7.35 29.63
N ILE A 144 2.67 6.19 29.91
CA ILE A 144 3.31 5.09 30.64
C ILE A 144 4.51 4.55 29.85
N VAL A 145 4.34 4.28 28.55
CA VAL A 145 5.44 3.83 27.70
C VAL A 145 6.57 4.85 27.68
N ASN A 146 6.23 6.13 27.52
CA ASN A 146 7.19 7.22 27.48
C ASN A 146 7.93 7.39 28.82
N PHE A 147 7.22 7.23 29.94
CA PHE A 147 7.80 7.25 31.27
C PHE A 147 8.94 6.23 31.38
N PHE A 148 8.76 4.98 30.96
CA PHE A 148 9.83 3.99 31.03
C PHE A 148 10.92 4.22 29.97
N ASN A 149 10.55 4.53 28.72
CA ASN A 149 11.51 4.62 27.62
C ASN A 149 12.42 5.86 27.71
N MET A 150 11.94 6.97 28.28
CA MET A 150 12.70 8.22 28.39
C MET A 150 13.78 8.19 29.50
N SER A 151 13.91 7.09 30.27
CA SER A 151 14.98 6.94 31.26
C SER A 151 15.59 5.55 31.23
N ALA A 152 16.89 5.48 30.94
CA ALA A 152 17.65 4.25 30.98
C ALA A 152 17.56 3.54 32.34
N LYS A 153 17.52 4.30 33.46
CA LYS A 153 17.37 3.74 34.82
C LYS A 153 16.01 3.06 35.00
N ARG A 154 14.92 3.71 34.57
CA ARG A 154 13.56 3.15 34.69
C ARG A 154 13.37 1.96 33.76
N ASN A 155 13.86 2.04 32.52
CA ASN A 155 13.84 0.92 31.58
C ASN A 155 14.66 -0.28 32.10
N PHE A 156 15.82 -0.04 32.74
CA PHE A 156 16.62 -1.10 33.36
C PHE A 156 15.85 -1.83 34.47
N VAL A 157 15.19 -1.09 35.37
CA VAL A 157 14.36 -1.68 36.42
C VAL A 157 13.21 -2.50 35.82
N LEU A 158 12.53 -1.95 34.81
CA LEU A 158 11.45 -2.64 34.09
C LEU A 158 11.93 -3.98 33.50
N LYS A 159 13.06 -3.98 32.77
CA LYS A 159 13.66 -5.20 32.21
C LYS A 159 14.07 -6.22 33.27
N LYS A 160 14.52 -5.75 34.44
CA LYS A 160 14.86 -6.63 35.56
C LYS A 160 13.63 -7.36 36.12
N VAL A 161 12.48 -6.70 36.16
CA VAL A 161 11.22 -7.28 36.66
C VAL A 161 10.54 -8.18 35.62
N PHE A 162 10.51 -7.78 34.34
CA PHE A 162 9.78 -8.49 33.28
C PHE A 162 10.60 -9.47 32.44
N GLY A 163 11.92 -9.57 32.69
CA GLY A 163 12.86 -10.38 31.92
C GLY A 163 13.60 -9.56 30.86
N LYS A 164 14.90 -9.86 30.67
CA LYS A 164 15.87 -9.02 29.93
C LYS A 164 15.49 -8.72 28.46
N GLU A 165 14.61 -9.52 27.86
CA GLU A 165 14.24 -9.40 26.43
C GLU A 165 12.94 -8.64 26.17
N LYS A 166 12.18 -8.26 27.22
CA LYS A 166 10.89 -7.58 27.02
C LYS A 166 11.08 -6.07 27.03
N HIS A 167 10.91 -5.46 25.87
CA HIS A 167 10.81 -4.00 25.71
C HIS A 167 9.34 -3.59 25.69
N LEU A 168 9.00 -2.48 26.36
CA LEU A 168 7.67 -1.87 26.21
C LEU A 168 7.57 -1.29 24.79
N MET A 169 6.88 -2.01 23.92
CA MET A 169 6.62 -1.53 22.56
C MET A 169 5.75 -0.27 22.65
N SER A 170 6.14 0.75 21.89
CA SER A 170 5.24 1.88 21.66
C SER A 170 4.01 1.41 20.90
N LEU A 171 2.91 2.10 21.12
CA LEU A 171 1.74 1.94 20.27
C LEU A 171 2.14 2.23 18.81
N CYS A 172 1.64 1.41 17.89
CA CYS A 172 1.79 1.67 16.47
C CYS A 172 1.25 3.07 16.18
N VAL A 173 2.02 3.89 15.47
CA VAL A 173 1.61 5.26 15.10
C VAL A 173 0.62 5.19 13.93
N THR A 174 -0.38 4.33 14.01
CA THR A 174 -1.55 4.40 13.12
C THR A 174 -2.48 5.47 13.67
N ARG A 175 -2.02 6.72 13.44
CA ARG A 175 -2.67 8.03 13.60
C ARG A 175 -3.49 8.26 14.88
#